data_AF-A0A3N7J5F5-F1
#
_entry.id   AF-A0A3N7J5F5-F1
#
_cell.length_a   1.000
_cell.length_b   1.000
_cell.length_c   1.000
_cell.angle_alpha   90.00
_cell.angle_beta   90.00
_cell.angle_gamma   90.00
#
_symmetry.space_group_name_H-M   'P 1'
#
loop_
_entity.id
_entity.type
_entity.pdbx_description
1 polymer ?
#
loop_
_entity_poly.entity_id
_entity_poly.type
_entity_poly.pdbx_seq_one_letter_code
_entity_poly.pdbx_strand_id
1 'polypeptide(L)'
;TYSLEKSLQFIRDERQRELYAENHWWWDIRRWRTADQILNNFRQRVLSCYYVADEGKYIYLDEDNRLNRQWTASKACYYEPIPGGEIGKNNNLRPNNPLYN
;
A
#
# COMPACT_ATOMS: atom_id res chain seq x y z
N THR A 1 0.44 16.33 -15.25
CA THR A 1 0.29 15.77 -13.89
C THR A 1 -0.57 16.74 -13.10
N TYR A 2 -1.75 16.32 -12.62
CA TYR A 2 -2.60 17.20 -11.82
C TYR A 2 -1.89 17.49 -10.51
N SER A 3 -1.57 18.76 -10.24
CA SER A 3 -1.09 19.18 -8.93
C SER A 3 -2.20 18.86 -7.93
N LEU A 4 -1.95 17.96 -6.98
CA LEU A 4 -2.87 17.79 -5.87
C LEU A 4 -2.98 19.13 -5.16
N GLU A 5 -4.19 19.62 -4.97
CA GLU A 5 -4.39 20.84 -4.19
C GLU A 5 -3.79 20.61 -2.80
N LYS A 6 -2.98 21.55 -2.30
CA LYS A 6 -2.28 21.40 -1.01
C LYS A 6 -3.24 21.05 0.15
N SER A 7 -4.47 21.55 0.07
CA SER A 7 -5.57 21.25 0.99
C SER A 7 -5.95 19.76 1.00
N LEU A 8 -6.00 19.11 -0.17
CA LEU A 8 -6.32 17.70 -0.27
C LEU A 8 -5.18 16.81 0.24
N GLN A 9 -3.91 17.16 -0.01
CA GLN A 9 -2.78 16.41 0.56
C GLN A 9 -2.81 16.46 2.09
N PHE A 10 -3.05 17.64 2.66
CA PHE A 10 -3.16 17.83 4.11
C PHE A 10 -4.23 16.90 4.72
N ILE A 11 -5.41 16.80 4.10
CA ILE A 11 -6.48 15.89 4.55
C ILE A 11 -6.03 14.43 4.51
N ARG A 12 -5.29 14.03 3.46
CA ARG A 12 -4.78 12.65 3.34
C ARG A 12 -3.78 12.33 4.44
N ASP A 13 -2.86 13.24 4.71
CA ASP A 13 -1.80 13.07 5.72
C ASP A 13 -2.36 13.08 7.15
N GLU A 14 -3.32 13.96 7.46
CA GLU A 14 -4.04 13.96 8.75
C GLU A 14 -4.80 12.66 8.93
N ARG A 15 -5.58 12.23 7.93
CA ARG A 15 -6.36 10.99 8.03
C ARG A 15 -5.48 9.75 8.22
N GLN A 16 -4.31 9.70 7.61
CA GLN A 16 -3.36 8.59 7.80
C GLN A 16 -2.76 8.57 9.21
N ARG A 17 -2.47 9.73 9.80
CA ARG A 17 -1.94 9.83 11.18
C ARG A 17 -3.00 9.53 12.22
N GLU A 18 -4.18 10.13 12.08
CA GLU A 18 -5.28 10.00 13.05
C GLU A 18 -5.82 8.55 13.10
N LEU A 19 -6.01 7.92 11.94
CA LEU A 19 -6.60 6.58 11.82
C LEU A 19 -5.55 5.48 11.63
N TYR A 20 -4.35 5.70 12.14
CA TYR A 20 -3.26 4.73 12.02
C TYR A 20 -3.62 3.43 12.74
N ALA A 21 -3.35 2.29 12.10
CA ALA A 21 -3.67 0.95 12.60
C ALA A 21 -5.17 0.61 12.77
N GLU A 22 -6.07 1.41 12.19
CA GLU A 22 -7.53 1.19 12.24
C GLU A 22 -8.11 0.61 10.93
N ASN A 23 -7.29 -0.02 10.11
CA ASN A 23 -7.67 -0.62 8.81
C ASN A 23 -8.21 0.37 7.75
N HIS A 24 -8.11 1.68 7.95
CA HIS A 24 -8.62 2.68 6.99
C HIS A 24 -7.70 2.92 5.78
N TRP A 25 -6.38 2.90 6.00
CA TRP A 25 -5.39 3.33 5.01
C TRP A 25 -5.52 2.60 3.66
N TRP A 26 -5.74 1.28 3.69
CA TRP A 26 -5.93 0.48 2.49
C TRP A 26 -7.13 0.95 1.65
N TRP A 27 -8.27 1.20 2.31
CA TRP A 27 -9.47 1.68 1.64
C TRP A 27 -9.32 3.10 1.12
N ASP A 28 -8.55 3.94 1.82
CA ASP A 28 -8.28 5.32 1.43
C ASP A 28 -7.44 5.40 0.14
N ILE A 29 -6.32 4.69 0.07
CA ILE A 29 -5.49 4.68 -1.15
C ILE A 29 -6.20 4.01 -2.33
N ARG A 30 -7.13 3.07 -2.06
CA ARG A 30 -8.01 2.47 -3.08
C ARG A 30 -9.02 3.46 -3.63
N ARG A 31 -9.82 4.10 -2.76
CA ARG A 31 -10.87 5.04 -3.20
C ARG A 31 -10.29 6.28 -3.89
N TRP A 32 -9.10 6.72 -3.47
CA TRP A 32 -8.39 7.82 -4.09
C TRP A 32 -7.66 7.46 -5.38
N ARG A 33 -7.66 6.19 -5.78
CA ARG A 33 -6.98 5.69 -6.99
C ARG A 33 -5.49 6.01 -7.00
N THR A 34 -4.84 5.87 -5.84
CA THR A 34 -3.40 6.10 -5.67
C THR A 34 -2.62 4.87 -5.22
N ALA A 35 -3.29 3.74 -4.95
CA ALA A 35 -2.65 2.50 -4.51
C ALA A 35 -1.56 2.02 -5.47
N ASP A 36 -1.82 1.99 -6.79
CA ASP A 36 -0.84 1.57 -7.81
C ASP A 36 0.35 2.52 -7.95
N GLN A 37 0.23 3.76 -7.46
CA GLN A 37 1.31 4.74 -7.45
C GLN A 37 2.12 4.66 -6.15
N ILE A 38 1.43 4.68 -5.01
CA ILE A 38 2.04 4.66 -3.66
C ILE A 38 2.75 3.33 -3.42
N LEU A 39 2.12 2.23 -3.83
CA LEU A 39 2.65 0.90 -3.62
C LEU A 39 3.44 0.40 -4.82
N ASN A 40 3.83 1.23 -5.79
CA ASN A 40 4.65 0.73 -6.91
C ASN A 40 6.06 0.40 -6.41
N ASN A 41 6.45 -0.87 -6.45
CA ASN A 41 7.78 -1.32 -6.00
C ASN A 41 8.09 -0.90 -4.55
N PHE A 42 7.05 -0.74 -3.72
CA PHE A 42 7.18 -0.24 -2.36
C PHE A 42 8.01 -1.19 -1.51
N ARG A 43 8.94 -0.60 -0.76
CA ARG A 43 9.79 -1.29 0.20
C ARG A 43 9.64 -0.60 1.54
N GLN A 44 9.37 -1.39 2.57
CA GLN A 44 9.36 -0.88 3.93
C GLN A 44 10.78 -0.48 4.31
N ARG A 45 10.92 0.75 4.80
CA ARG A 45 12.15 1.25 5.41
C ARG A 45 12.17 0.88 6.88
N VAL A 46 13.35 0.60 7.41
CA VAL A 46 13.58 0.25 8.80
C VAL A 46 14.77 1.06 9.31
N LEU A 47 14.65 1.58 10.52
CA LEU A 47 15.77 2.16 11.24
C LEU A 47 16.53 1.01 11.94
N SER A 48 17.58 0.52 11.29
CA SER A 48 18.42 -0.56 11.82
C SER A 48 19.38 -0.02 12.87
N CYS A 49 19.40 -0.65 14.05
CA CYS A 49 20.35 -0.36 15.11
C CYS A 49 21.51 -1.34 15.07
N TYR A 50 22.75 -0.83 15.06
CA TYR A 50 23.97 -1.61 15.11
C TYR A 50 24.84 -1.17 16.28
N TYR A 51 25.48 -2.13 16.93
CA TYR A 51 26.50 -1.86 17.94
C TYR A 51 27.90 -1.97 17.31
N VAL A 52 28.67 -0.89 17.40
CA VAL A 52 30.06 -0.83 16.94
C VAL A 52 30.97 -1.16 18.13
N ALA A 53 31.38 -2.41 18.21
CA ALA A 53 32.09 -2.95 19.38
C ALA A 53 33.40 -2.20 19.68
N ASP A 54 34.18 -1.87 18.64
CA ASP A 54 35.48 -1.20 18.79
C ASP A 54 35.34 0.24 19.33
N GLU A 55 34.18 0.86 19.16
CA GLU A 55 33.90 2.22 19.64
C GLU A 55 33.02 2.25 20.89
N GLY A 56 32.40 1.12 21.28
CA GLY A 56 31.44 1.06 22.38
C GLY A 56 30.17 1.87 22.15
N LYS A 57 29.73 2.05 20.89
CA LYS A 57 28.62 2.94 20.50
C LYS A 57 27.55 2.25 19.67
N TYR A 58 26.35 2.83 19.68
CA TYR A 58 25.27 2.48 18.77
C TYR A 58 25.20 3.44 17.59
N ILE A 59 24.97 2.91 16.40
CA ILE A 59 24.62 3.67 15.20
C ILE A 59 23.25 3.23 14.68
N TYR A 60 22.55 4.16 14.04
CA TYR A 60 21.25 3.91 13.43
C TYR A 60 21.32 4.23 11.93
N LEU A 61 20.96 3.26 11.09
CA LEU A 61 20.95 3.41 9.63
C LEU A 61 19.53 3.27 9.11
N ASP A 62 19.14 4.15 8.20
CA ASP A 62 17.89 4.03 7.45
C ASP A 62 18.11 3.07 6.27
N GLU A 63 17.52 1.89 6.36
CA GLU A 63 17.74 0.77 5.44
C GLU A 63 16.42 0.26 4.87
N ASP A 64 16.50 -0.45 3.75
CA ASP A 64 15.38 -1.27 3.31
C ASP A 64 15.22 -2.47 4.26
N ASN A 65 13.98 -2.95 4.42
CA ASN A 65 13.71 -4.18 5.14
C ASN A 65 14.59 -5.32 4.60
N ARG A 66 15.41 -5.91 5.49
CA ARG A 66 16.39 -6.96 5.18
C ARG A 66 15.79 -8.22 4.57
N LEU A 67 14.47 -8.42 4.68
CA LEU A 67 13.77 -9.52 4.01
C LEU A 67 13.59 -9.29 2.50
N ASN A 68 14.06 -8.16 1.96
CA ASN A 68 13.94 -7.77 0.54
C ASN A 68 12.49 -7.90 0.03
N ARG A 69 11.52 -7.66 0.91
CA ARG A 69 10.10 -7.73 0.58
C ARG A 69 9.71 -6.49 -0.18
N GLN A 70 9.23 -6.70 -1.40
CA GLN A 70 8.68 -5.67 -2.26
C GLN A 70 7.20 -5.92 -2.47
N TRP A 71 6.42 -4.85 -2.43
CA TRP A 71 4.98 -4.89 -2.64
C TRP A 71 4.67 -4.02 -3.86
N THR A 72 3.86 -4.54 -4.77
CA THR A 72 3.34 -3.80 -5.93
C THR A 72 1.84 -4.02 -6.03
N ALA A 73 1.06 -2.97 -5.82
CA ALA A 73 -0.38 -3.02 -6.04
C ALA A 73 -0.68 -2.82 -7.53
N SER A 74 -1.26 -3.83 -8.18
CA SER A 74 -1.75 -3.67 -9.54
C SER A 74 -3.07 -2.88 -9.56
N LYS A 75 -3.47 -2.37 -10.72
CA LYS A 75 -4.77 -1.69 -10.88
C LYS A 75 -5.97 -2.62 -10.58
N ALA A 76 -5.81 -3.94 -10.64
CA ALA A 76 -6.87 -4.88 -10.27
C ALA A 76 -7.26 -4.75 -8.80
N CYS A 77 -6.29 -4.44 -7.92
CA CYS A 77 -6.49 -4.33 -6.47
C CYS A 77 -7.48 -3.22 -6.04
N TYR A 78 -7.90 -2.35 -6.97
CA TYR A 78 -8.97 -1.39 -6.71
C TYR A 78 -10.33 -2.06 -6.51
N TYR A 79 -10.53 -3.25 -7.08
CA TYR A 79 -11.76 -4.02 -6.99
C TYR A 79 -11.50 -5.35 -6.29
N GLU A 80 -12.55 -5.95 -5.72
CA GLU A 80 -12.48 -7.29 -5.13
C GLU A 80 -12.86 -8.33 -6.19
N PRO A 81 -12.13 -9.46 -6.32
CA PRO A 81 -12.57 -10.55 -7.18
C PRO A 81 -13.95 -11.09 -6.76
N ILE A 82 -14.84 -11.28 -7.74
CA ILE A 82 -16.06 -12.05 -7.52
C ILE A 82 -15.65 -13.50 -7.17
N PRO A 83 -16.19 -14.10 -6.10
CA PRO A 83 -15.84 -15.47 -5.72
C PRO A 83 -16.12 -16.46 -6.86
N GLY A 84 -15.16 -17.33 -7.16
CA GLY A 84 -15.27 -18.29 -8.26
C GLY A 84 -16.49 -19.21 -8.15
N GLY A 85 -16.92 -19.54 -6.93
CA GLY A 85 -18.14 -20.31 -6.69
C GLY A 85 -19.42 -19.59 -7.13
N GLU A 86 -19.46 -18.26 -7.04
CA GLU A 86 -20.59 -17.46 -7.53
C GLU A 86 -20.55 -17.32 -9.06
N ILE A 87 -19.35 -17.20 -9.64
CA ILE A 87 -19.17 -17.21 -11.11
C ILE A 87 -19.66 -18.54 -11.70
N GLY A 88 -19.39 -19.67 -11.04
CA GLY A 88 -19.87 -20.99 -11.46
C GLY A 88 -21.40 -21.14 -11.42
N LYS A 89 -22.08 -20.39 -10.54
CA LYS A 89 -23.56 -20.36 -10.46
C LYS A 89 -24.17 -19.46 -11.53
N ASN A 90 -23.49 -18.38 -11.91
CA ASN A 90 -23.99 -17.41 -12.88
C ASN A 90 -22.87 -16.87 -13.79
N ASN A 91 -22.80 -17.39 -15.02
CA ASN A 91 -21.82 -16.98 -16.02
C ASN A 91 -21.95 -15.50 -16.44
N ASN A 92 -23.10 -14.84 -16.21
CA ASN A 92 -23.27 -13.40 -16.49
C ASN A 92 -22.52 -12.49 -15.51
N LEU A 93 -21.86 -13.04 -14.48
CA LEU A 93 -21.04 -12.27 -13.55
C LEU A 93 -19.63 -11.97 -14.10
N ARG A 94 -19.13 -12.74 -15.09
CA ARG A 94 -17.77 -12.55 -15.64
C ARG A 94 -17.54 -11.18 -16.28
N PRO A 95 -18.46 -10.61 -17.10
CA PRO A 95 -18.25 -9.30 -17.71
C PRO A 95 -18.18 -8.14 -16.70
N ASN A 96 -18.71 -8.33 -15.48
CA ASN A 96 -18.88 -7.27 -14.50
C ASN A 96 -17.69 -7.13 -13.53
N ASN A 97 -16.60 -7.87 -13.75
CA ASN A 97 -15.38 -7.77 -12.94
C ASN A 97 -14.13 -7.55 -13.82
N PRO A 98 -14.09 -6.44 -14.59
CA PRO A 98 -12.95 -6.16 -15.46
C PRO A 98 -11.68 -6.07 -14.60
N LEU A 99 -10.58 -6.68 -15.07
CA LEU A 99 -9.27 -6.86 -14.39
C LEU A 99 -9.09 -8.16 -13.58
N TYR A 100 -10.12 -8.99 -13.46
CA TYR A 100 -10.01 -10.36 -12.94
C TYR A 100 -10.49 -11.35 -14.01
N ASN A 101 -9.76 -12.46 -14.18
CA ASN A 101 -10.04 -13.51 -15.17
C ASN A 101 -11.03 -14.56 -14.64
#